data_AF-A0A955EEA4-F1
#
_entry.id   AF-A0A955EEA4-F1
#
_cell.length_a   1.000
_cell.length_b   1.000
_cell.length_c   1.000
_cell.angle_alpha   90.00
_cell.angle_beta   90.00
_cell.angle_gamma   90.00
#
_symmetry.space_group_name_H-M   'P 1'
#
loop_
_entity.id
_entity.type
_entity.pdbx_description
1 polymer ?
#
loop_
_entity_poly.entity_id
_entity_poly.type
_entity_poly.pdbx_seq_one_letter_code
_entity_poly.pdbx_strand_id
1 'polypeptide(L)'
;MSDHDVPQVVFDESSATRIFPRPELKNAALVTIPMAEGGHEIPTFISPEWGGVQVFYGSYYAIIVDGAVAYGSAREQWELMHTNMKPGWWVKTGVPTAYQATERCRIMTLIPTEDGNVREANYTLDPGDWIVRQPGGEVQHIKNQKFEAIYYTEDEVLELGLNTMTTEEFAQWAVSRAGSLLSV
;
A
#
# COMPACT_ATOMS: atom_id res chain seq x y z
N MET A 1 9.52 -17.46 23.12
CA MET A 1 8.12 -17.05 22.91
C MET A 1 7.69 -17.62 21.57
N SER A 2 6.54 -18.25 21.51
CA SER A 2 5.96 -18.66 20.23
C SER A 2 5.35 -17.43 19.55
N ASP A 3 5.19 -17.44 18.22
CA ASP A 3 4.50 -16.35 17.50
C ASP A 3 3.03 -16.16 17.94
N HIS A 4 2.48 -17.10 18.71
CA HIS A 4 1.15 -17.00 19.32
C HIS A 4 1.12 -16.11 20.58
N ASP A 5 2.28 -15.78 21.15
CA ASP A 5 2.39 -14.96 22.37
C ASP A 5 2.55 -13.45 22.05
N VAL A 6 2.67 -13.08 20.77
CA VAL A 6 2.78 -11.69 20.33
C VAL A 6 1.38 -11.06 20.29
N PRO A 7 1.14 -9.92 20.99
CA PRO A 7 -0.17 -9.30 21.02
C PRO A 7 -0.60 -8.88 19.62
N GLN A 8 -1.83 -9.23 19.26
CA GLN A 8 -2.43 -8.77 18.02
C GLN A 8 -3.11 -7.42 18.23
N VAL A 9 -2.74 -6.43 17.43
CA VAL A 9 -3.28 -5.07 17.49
C VAL A 9 -4.11 -4.75 16.26
N VAL A 10 -5.09 -3.87 16.44
CA VAL A 10 -5.82 -3.19 15.35
C VAL A 10 -5.18 -1.82 15.14
N PHE A 11 -5.29 -1.27 13.93
CA PHE A 11 -4.78 0.07 13.64
C PHE A 11 -5.39 1.12 14.58
N ASP A 12 -4.53 1.84 15.32
CA ASP A 12 -4.93 2.93 16.19
C ASP A 12 -4.97 4.25 15.42
N GLU A 13 -6.18 4.66 15.03
CA GLU A 13 -6.42 5.93 14.33
C GLU A 13 -6.01 7.15 15.17
N SER A 14 -6.01 7.06 16.50
CA SER A 14 -5.71 8.21 17.37
C SER A 14 -4.22 8.54 17.44
N SER A 15 -3.37 7.56 17.18
CA SER A 15 -1.92 7.71 17.14
C SER A 15 -1.38 8.04 15.75
N ALA A 16 -2.24 8.00 14.72
CA ALA A 16 -1.83 8.07 13.33
C ALA A 16 -1.65 9.52 12.84
N THR A 17 -0.57 9.76 12.09
CA THR A 17 -0.31 11.03 11.39
C THR A 17 -0.30 10.83 9.88
N ARG A 18 -0.60 11.88 9.12
CA ARG A 18 -0.49 11.85 7.65
C ARG A 18 0.97 11.68 7.24
N ILE A 19 1.21 10.75 6.32
CA ILE A 19 2.52 10.55 5.70
C ILE A 19 2.41 10.71 4.20
N PHE A 20 3.41 11.31 3.57
CA PHE A 20 3.34 11.69 2.16
C PHE A 20 4.29 10.83 1.34
N PRO A 21 3.78 10.00 0.40
CA PRO A 21 4.65 9.15 -0.40
C PRO A 21 5.50 10.01 -1.35
N ARG A 22 6.75 9.58 -1.57
CA ARG A 22 7.57 10.13 -2.64
C ARG A 22 6.95 9.75 -3.98
N PRO A 23 6.72 10.69 -4.92
CA PRO A 23 6.19 10.38 -6.24
C PRO A 23 7.17 9.47 -6.99
N GLU A 24 6.76 8.24 -7.23
CA GLU A 24 7.51 7.23 -7.95
C GLU A 24 6.62 6.63 -9.05
N LEU A 25 7.20 6.45 -10.23
CA LEU A 25 6.54 5.77 -11.34
C LEU A 25 6.65 4.27 -11.18
N LYS A 26 5.49 3.60 -11.10
CA LYS A 26 5.38 2.16 -11.05
C LYS A 26 4.78 1.63 -12.34
N ASN A 27 5.40 0.58 -12.88
CA ASN A 27 4.80 -0.18 -13.96
C ASN A 27 3.85 -1.23 -13.35
N ALA A 28 2.59 -1.26 -13.79
CA ALA A 28 1.62 -2.22 -13.33
C ALA A 28 0.65 -2.64 -14.45
N ALA A 29 0.37 -3.93 -14.52
CA ALA A 29 -0.57 -4.52 -15.46
C ALA A 29 -1.82 -5.03 -14.74
N LEU A 30 -3.00 -4.71 -15.26
CA LEU A 30 -4.26 -5.27 -14.74
C LEU A 30 -4.36 -6.74 -15.16
N VAL A 31 -4.56 -7.60 -14.17
CA VAL A 31 -4.85 -9.02 -14.35
C VAL A 31 -6.31 -9.27 -13.99
N THR A 32 -7.10 -9.61 -14.99
CA THR A 32 -8.51 -9.98 -14.80
C THR A 32 -8.60 -11.46 -14.47
N ILE A 33 -9.11 -11.80 -13.29
CA ILE A 33 -9.38 -13.18 -12.91
C ILE A 33 -10.74 -13.59 -13.49
N PRO A 34 -10.82 -14.69 -14.26
CA PRO A 34 -12.10 -15.20 -14.75
C PRO A 34 -12.92 -15.78 -13.59
N MET A 35 -14.24 -15.59 -13.63
CA MET A 35 -15.16 -16.27 -12.72
C MET A 35 -15.42 -17.71 -13.18
N ALA A 36 -15.52 -18.64 -12.23
CA ALA A 36 -15.96 -20.01 -12.51
C ALA A 36 -17.42 -20.03 -12.98
N GLU A 37 -17.81 -21.10 -13.68
CA GLU A 37 -19.23 -21.39 -13.93
C GLU A 37 -19.98 -21.43 -12.59
N GLY A 38 -21.01 -20.59 -12.45
CA GLY A 38 -21.74 -20.40 -11.19
C GLY A 38 -21.40 -19.13 -10.41
N GLY A 39 -20.49 -18.28 -10.90
CA GLY A 39 -20.25 -16.94 -10.33
C GLY A 39 -19.31 -16.91 -9.12
N HIS A 40 -18.55 -17.98 -8.89
CA HIS A 40 -17.54 -18.02 -7.84
C HIS A 40 -16.18 -17.54 -8.37
N GLU A 41 -15.47 -16.75 -7.57
CA GLU A 41 -14.11 -16.30 -7.90
C GLU A 41 -13.11 -17.45 -7.75
N ILE A 42 -12.27 -17.66 -8.77
CA ILE A 42 -11.20 -18.64 -8.73
C ILE A 42 -9.97 -17.98 -8.07
N PRO A 43 -9.45 -18.51 -6.95
CA PRO A 43 -8.27 -17.93 -6.33
C PRO A 43 -7.08 -18.01 -7.29
N THR A 44 -6.43 -16.87 -7.52
CA THR A 44 -5.16 -16.81 -8.25
C THR A 44 -4.02 -16.61 -7.26
N PHE A 45 -2.96 -17.37 -7.46
CA PHE A 45 -1.78 -17.35 -6.63
C PHE A 45 -0.65 -16.69 -7.40
N ILE A 46 -0.02 -15.67 -6.83
CA ILE A 46 1.24 -15.15 -7.33
C ILE A 46 2.35 -15.40 -6.33
N SER A 47 3.52 -15.76 -6.84
CA SER A 47 4.75 -15.87 -6.05
C SER A 47 5.60 -14.65 -6.37
N PRO A 48 5.43 -13.55 -5.61
CA PRO A 48 6.23 -12.35 -5.82
C PRO A 48 7.72 -12.63 -5.64
N GLU A 49 8.58 -11.82 -6.27
CA GLU A 49 10.03 -11.89 -6.09
C GLU A 49 10.42 -11.74 -4.62
N TRP A 50 9.66 -10.94 -3.87
CA TRP A 50 9.87 -10.72 -2.44
C TRP A 50 8.58 -10.97 -1.64
N GLY A 51 8.71 -11.62 -0.50
CA GLY A 51 7.60 -11.95 0.39
C GLY A 51 7.11 -13.40 0.25
N GLY A 52 5.83 -13.62 0.56
CA GLY A 52 5.17 -14.92 0.47
C GLY A 52 4.17 -14.98 -0.68
N VAL A 53 3.63 -16.17 -0.94
CA VAL A 53 2.56 -16.37 -1.93
C VAL A 53 1.37 -15.47 -1.58
N GLN A 54 0.94 -14.64 -2.54
CA GLN A 54 -0.26 -13.82 -2.42
C GLN A 54 -1.44 -14.52 -3.12
N VAL A 55 -2.62 -14.44 -2.51
CA VAL A 55 -3.86 -15.03 -3.02
C VAL A 55 -4.83 -13.92 -3.34
N PHE A 56 -5.35 -13.89 -4.56
CA PHE A 56 -6.33 -12.92 -5.02
C PHE A 56 -7.65 -13.61 -5.38
N TYR A 57 -8.74 -13.05 -4.88
CA TYR A 57 -10.11 -13.36 -5.26
C TYR A 57 -10.62 -12.09 -5.95
N GLY A 58 -10.69 -12.12 -7.28
CA GLY A 58 -11.00 -10.94 -8.11
C GLY A 58 -9.80 -10.25 -8.76
N SER A 59 -10.08 -9.28 -9.63
CA SER A 59 -9.04 -8.62 -10.44
C SER A 59 -8.01 -7.90 -9.57
N TYR A 60 -6.75 -7.92 -10.00
CA TYR A 60 -5.64 -7.30 -9.28
C TYR A 60 -4.66 -6.64 -10.26
N TYR A 61 -3.84 -5.71 -9.76
CA TYR A 61 -2.69 -5.21 -10.51
C TYR A 61 -1.45 -6.01 -10.15
N ALA A 62 -0.73 -6.50 -11.17
CA ALA A 62 0.62 -7.04 -11.03
C ALA A 62 1.62 -5.90 -11.22
N ILE A 63 2.42 -5.60 -10.19
CA ILE A 63 3.44 -4.56 -10.21
C ILE A 63 4.73 -5.17 -10.77
N ILE A 64 5.30 -4.52 -11.77
CA ILE A 64 6.43 -5.01 -12.56
C ILE A 64 7.69 -4.20 -12.24
N VAL A 65 8.75 -4.88 -11.82
CA VAL A 65 10.09 -4.31 -11.60
C VAL A 65 11.09 -5.14 -12.38
N ASP A 66 11.96 -4.48 -13.15
CA ASP A 66 12.98 -5.14 -13.98
C ASP A 66 12.45 -6.27 -14.89
N GLY A 67 11.20 -6.13 -15.36
CA GLY A 67 10.53 -7.09 -16.24
C GLY A 67 9.89 -8.29 -15.53
N ALA A 68 9.97 -8.38 -14.20
CA ALA A 68 9.37 -9.45 -13.40
C ALA A 68 8.22 -8.92 -12.52
N VAL A 69 7.28 -9.80 -12.15
CA VAL A 69 6.22 -9.46 -11.20
C VAL A 69 6.82 -9.39 -9.80
N ALA A 70 6.95 -8.17 -9.29
CA ALA A 70 7.48 -7.89 -7.98
C ALA A 70 6.46 -8.21 -6.87
N TYR A 71 5.20 -7.79 -7.04
CA TYR A 71 4.08 -8.06 -6.13
C TYR A 71 2.73 -7.75 -6.78
N GLY A 72 1.64 -8.15 -6.13
CA GLY A 72 0.27 -7.83 -6.54
C GLY A 72 -0.45 -6.92 -5.54
N SER A 73 -1.43 -6.17 -6.02
CA SER A 73 -2.35 -5.35 -5.22
C SER A 73 -3.77 -5.55 -5.72
N ALA A 74 -4.73 -5.73 -4.81
CA ALA A 74 -6.14 -5.76 -5.15
C ALA A 74 -6.50 -4.50 -5.97
N ARG A 75 -7.34 -4.67 -7.00
CA ARG A 75 -7.62 -3.59 -7.98
C ARG A 75 -8.09 -2.31 -7.29
N GLU A 76 -9.08 -2.42 -6.43
CA GLU A 76 -9.70 -1.27 -5.76
C GLU A 76 -8.69 -0.55 -4.86
N GLN A 77 -7.90 -1.30 -4.07
CA GLN A 77 -6.85 -0.71 -3.24
C GLN A 77 -5.79 0.00 -4.08
N TRP A 78 -5.41 -0.57 -5.23
CA TRP A 78 -4.46 0.07 -6.13
C TRP A 78 -5.01 1.37 -6.72
N GLU A 79 -6.24 1.34 -7.22
CA GLU A 79 -6.91 2.49 -7.87
C GLU A 79 -7.26 3.60 -6.88
N LEU A 80 -7.50 3.29 -5.60
CA LEU A 80 -7.67 4.29 -4.53
C LEU A 80 -6.34 4.97 -4.16
N MET A 81 -5.22 4.27 -4.35
CA MET A 81 -3.90 4.73 -3.93
C MET A 81 -3.06 5.33 -5.05
N HIS A 82 -3.37 5.03 -6.30
CA HIS A 82 -2.53 5.40 -7.44
C HIS A 82 -3.35 6.03 -8.56
N THR A 83 -2.73 7.00 -9.21
CA THR A 83 -3.26 7.60 -10.43
C THR A 83 -2.53 7.04 -11.64
N ASN A 84 -3.29 6.60 -12.65
CA ASN A 84 -2.71 6.17 -13.92
C ASN A 84 -2.22 7.39 -14.70
N MET A 85 -0.93 7.44 -15.00
CA MET A 85 -0.28 8.54 -15.72
C MET A 85 -0.34 8.33 -17.23
N LYS A 86 -0.15 7.08 -17.66
CA LYS A 86 -0.22 6.58 -19.03
C LYS A 86 -0.42 5.06 -18.99
N PRO A 87 -0.73 4.40 -20.13
CA PRO A 87 -0.92 2.95 -20.13
C PRO A 87 0.24 2.21 -19.45
N GLY A 88 -0.08 1.44 -18.41
CA GLY A 88 0.88 0.66 -17.61
C GLY A 88 1.65 1.44 -16.54
N TRP A 89 1.62 2.78 -16.53
CA TRP A 89 2.41 3.58 -15.58
C TRP A 89 1.54 4.34 -14.59
N TRP A 90 1.87 4.19 -13.30
CA TRP A 90 1.10 4.69 -12.18
C TRP A 90 1.98 5.46 -11.21
N VAL A 91 1.40 6.42 -10.50
CA VAL A 91 2.07 7.12 -9.39
C VAL A 91 1.20 7.03 -8.15
N LYS A 92 1.82 6.81 -6.98
CA LYS A 92 1.10 6.79 -5.70
C LYS A 92 0.66 8.22 -5.35
N THR A 93 -0.65 8.42 -5.21
CA THR A 93 -1.29 9.72 -4.97
C THR A 93 -2.15 9.73 -3.71
N GLY A 94 -2.56 8.57 -3.21
CA GLY A 94 -3.23 8.49 -1.91
C GLY A 94 -2.28 8.88 -0.77
N VAL A 95 -2.80 9.59 0.23
CA VAL A 95 -2.09 10.03 1.43
C VAL A 95 -2.43 9.10 2.59
N PRO A 96 -1.53 8.17 2.98
CA PRO A 96 -1.74 7.28 4.11
C PRO A 96 -1.69 8.00 5.45
N THR A 97 -2.17 7.32 6.48
CA THR A 97 -1.86 7.66 7.87
C THR A 97 -0.99 6.56 8.48
N ALA A 98 -0.15 6.91 9.45
CA ALA A 98 0.78 5.96 10.04
C ALA A 98 1.23 6.35 11.44
N TYR A 99 1.73 5.35 12.17
CA TYR A 99 2.47 5.53 13.42
C TYR A 99 3.54 4.45 13.55
N GLN A 100 4.51 4.67 14.42
CA GLN A 100 5.53 3.67 14.72
C GLN A 100 5.07 2.72 15.81
N ALA A 101 5.34 1.42 15.64
CA ALA A 101 5.18 0.43 16.68
C ALA A 101 6.12 0.76 17.85
N THR A 102 5.57 0.88 19.05
CA THR A 102 6.34 1.15 20.28
C THR A 102 6.77 -0.13 20.98
N GLU A 103 6.07 -1.23 20.71
CA GLU A 103 6.33 -2.57 21.24
C GLU A 103 6.24 -3.61 20.13
N ARG A 104 6.78 -4.81 20.39
CA ARG A 104 6.66 -5.92 19.45
C ARG A 104 5.21 -6.37 19.39
N CYS A 105 4.58 -6.23 18.23
CA CYS A 105 3.16 -6.52 18.04
C CYS A 105 2.94 -7.27 16.73
N ARG A 106 1.71 -7.79 16.57
CA ARG A 106 1.26 -8.40 15.33
C ARG A 106 0.10 -7.58 14.78
N ILE A 107 0.19 -7.11 13.55
CA ILE A 107 -0.90 -6.37 12.92
C ILE A 107 -1.65 -7.25 11.94
N MET A 108 -2.98 -7.13 11.99
CA MET A 108 -3.89 -7.80 11.06
C MET A 108 -4.53 -6.76 10.15
N THR A 109 -4.41 -6.98 8.85
CA THR A 109 -5.08 -6.16 7.84
C THR A 109 -6.50 -6.64 7.64
N LEU A 110 -7.45 -5.73 7.88
CA LEU A 110 -8.87 -5.92 7.62
C LEU A 110 -9.28 -4.94 6.51
N ILE A 111 -9.60 -5.48 5.34
CA ILE A 111 -10.20 -4.71 4.26
C ILE A 111 -11.73 -4.74 4.43
N PRO A 112 -12.40 -3.58 4.56
CA PRO A 112 -13.85 -3.51 4.52
C PRO A 112 -14.41 -3.95 3.17
N THR A 113 -15.46 -4.76 3.19
CA THR A 113 -16.24 -5.22 2.04
C THR A 113 -17.73 -5.03 2.33
N GLU A 114 -18.59 -5.10 1.32
CA GLU A 114 -20.06 -5.00 1.51
C GLU A 114 -20.59 -6.05 2.51
N ASP A 115 -20.00 -7.25 2.51
CA ASP A 115 -20.38 -8.37 3.38
C ASP A 115 -19.61 -8.44 4.72
N GLY A 116 -18.77 -7.45 5.06
CA GLY A 116 -18.00 -7.44 6.31
C GLY A 116 -16.55 -6.99 6.16
N ASN A 117 -15.60 -7.77 6.69
CA ASN A 117 -14.17 -7.49 6.54
C ASN A 117 -13.44 -8.76 6.08
N VAL A 118 -12.57 -8.64 5.08
CA VAL A 118 -11.66 -9.70 4.65
C VAL A 118 -10.31 -9.54 5.38
N ARG A 119 -9.82 -10.64 5.94
CA ARG A 119 -8.47 -10.72 6.51
C ARG A 119 -7.48 -10.94 5.38
N GLU A 120 -6.55 -10.00 5.21
CA GLU A 120 -5.61 -10.06 4.08
C GLU A 120 -4.22 -10.52 4.49
N ALA A 121 -3.69 -10.02 5.61
CA ALA A 121 -2.34 -10.34 6.03
C ALA A 121 -2.13 -10.21 7.55
N ASN A 122 -1.08 -10.88 8.04
CA ASN A 122 -0.67 -10.87 9.44
C ASN A 122 0.86 -10.70 9.50
N TYR A 123 1.32 -9.56 10.02
CA TYR A 123 2.75 -9.24 10.10
C TYR A 123 3.17 -9.08 11.55
N THR A 124 4.36 -9.57 11.90
CA THR A 124 5.00 -9.27 13.19
C THR A 124 5.91 -8.07 13.00
N LEU A 125 5.75 -7.07 13.85
CA LEU A 125 6.49 -5.81 13.83
C LEU A 125 7.38 -5.73 15.05
N ASP A 126 8.58 -5.19 14.86
CA ASP A 126 9.47 -4.83 15.94
C ASP A 126 9.33 -3.34 16.30
N PRO A 127 9.71 -2.92 17.52
CA PRO A 127 9.71 -1.51 17.89
C PRO A 127 10.47 -0.64 16.88
N GLY A 128 9.85 0.46 16.46
CA GLY A 128 10.37 1.38 15.44
C GLY A 128 9.91 1.08 14.01
N ASP A 129 9.36 -0.10 13.74
CA ASP A 129 8.70 -0.37 12.46
C ASP A 129 7.42 0.47 12.32
N TRP A 130 7.07 0.78 11.07
CA TRP A 130 5.92 1.61 10.74
C TRP A 130 4.69 0.77 10.43
N ILE A 131 3.57 1.20 11.01
CA ILE A 131 2.23 0.71 10.77
C ILE A 131 1.52 1.74 9.90
N VAL A 132 1.19 1.39 8.65
CA VAL A 132 0.68 2.35 7.65
C VAL A 132 -0.70 1.95 7.15
N ARG A 133 -1.69 2.82 7.34
CA ARG A 133 -3.06 2.67 6.83
C ARG A 133 -3.21 3.39 5.50
N GLN A 134 -3.50 2.62 4.45
CA GLN A 134 -3.79 3.17 3.13
C GLN A 134 -5.24 3.68 3.06
N PRO A 135 -5.53 4.73 2.25
CA PRO A 135 -6.87 5.20 1.90
C PRO A 135 -7.97 4.21 1.47
N GLY A 136 -7.72 2.90 1.35
CA GLY A 136 -8.76 1.87 1.14
C GLY A 136 -8.92 0.90 2.31
N GLY A 137 -8.23 1.14 3.42
CA GLY A 137 -8.29 0.32 4.62
C GLY A 137 -7.25 -0.80 4.70
N GLU A 138 -6.40 -0.97 3.69
CA GLU A 138 -5.23 -1.84 3.84
C GLU A 138 -4.29 -1.29 4.92
N VAL A 139 -3.75 -2.18 5.77
CA VAL A 139 -2.69 -1.85 6.73
C VAL A 139 -1.41 -2.56 6.30
N GLN A 140 -0.33 -1.82 6.23
CA GLN A 140 0.97 -2.31 5.80
C GLN A 140 2.00 -2.17 6.91
N HIS A 141 2.90 -3.16 6.97
CA HIS A 141 4.11 -3.11 7.76
C HIS A 141 5.26 -2.59 6.89
N ILE A 142 5.92 -1.52 7.34
CA ILE A 142 7.10 -0.97 6.68
C ILE A 142 8.24 -0.90 7.68
N LYS A 143 9.34 -1.57 7.38
CA LYS A 143 10.56 -1.47 8.20
C LYS A 143 11.07 -0.04 8.20
N ASN A 144 11.56 0.44 9.35
CA ASN A 144 12.05 1.82 9.48
C ASN A 144 13.07 2.20 8.38
N GLN A 145 14.01 1.29 8.07
CA GLN A 145 15.03 1.49 7.02
C GLN A 145 14.46 1.70 5.61
N LYS A 146 13.26 1.20 5.33
CA LYS A 146 12.57 1.39 4.04
C LYS A 146 11.64 2.61 4.05
N PHE A 147 11.25 3.09 5.22
CA PHE A 147 10.24 4.14 5.33
C PHE A 147 10.67 5.42 4.62
N GLU A 148 11.88 5.90 4.89
CA GLU A 148 12.42 7.14 4.30
C GLU A 148 12.64 7.06 2.78
N ALA A 149 12.79 5.85 2.23
CA ALA A 149 12.89 5.64 0.80
C ALA A 149 11.53 5.77 0.10
N ILE A 150 10.44 5.52 0.82
CA ILE A 150 9.07 5.49 0.28
C ILE A 150 8.32 6.79 0.61
N TYR A 151 8.58 7.38 1.76
CA TYR A 151 7.87 8.54 2.30
C TYR A 151 8.83 9.68 2.59
N TYR A 152 8.32 10.91 2.49
CA TYR A 152 9.03 12.09 2.95
C TYR A 152 9.14 12.09 4.48
N THR A 153 10.28 12.57 4.98
CA THR A 153 10.49 12.89 6.39
C THR A 153 9.64 14.10 6.81
N GLU A 154 9.47 14.32 8.11
CA GLU A 154 8.71 15.47 8.63
C GLU A 154 9.30 16.82 8.16
N ASP A 155 10.63 16.94 8.16
CA ASP A 155 11.32 18.15 7.70
C ASP A 155 11.05 18.42 6.21
N GLU A 156 11.14 17.38 5.36
CA GLU A 156 10.84 17.51 3.92
C GLU A 156 9.37 17.85 3.67
N VAL A 157 8.45 17.29 4.47
CA VAL A 157 7.02 17.59 4.39
C VAL A 157 6.76 19.07 4.68
N LEU A 158 7.43 19.65 5.68
CA LEU A 158 7.33 21.08 6.00
C LEU A 158 7.98 21.96 4.92
N GLU A 159 9.16 21.58 4.43
CA GLU A 159 9.88 22.31 3.37
C GLU A 159 9.06 22.38 2.07
N LEU A 160 8.43 21.27 1.69
CA LEU A 160 7.59 21.15 0.49
C LEU A 160 6.16 21.65 0.70
N GLY A 161 5.77 22.02 1.93
CA GLY A 161 4.44 22.47 2.31
C GLY A 161 3.34 21.41 2.19
N LEU A 162 3.70 20.12 2.15
CA LEU A 162 2.75 19.02 1.93
C LEU A 162 1.74 18.89 3.08
N ASN A 163 2.15 19.22 4.30
CA ASN A 163 1.29 19.18 5.49
C ASN A 163 0.04 20.07 5.38
N THR A 164 0.11 21.14 4.58
CA THR A 164 -1.02 22.05 4.35
C THR A 164 -1.92 21.64 3.19
N MET A 165 -1.46 20.71 2.35
CA MET A 165 -2.22 20.22 1.21
C MET A 165 -3.34 19.29 1.67
N THR A 166 -4.51 19.45 1.07
CA THR A 166 -5.55 18.41 1.03
C THR A 166 -5.06 17.18 0.27
N THR A 167 -5.77 16.05 0.39
CA THR A 167 -5.46 14.84 -0.38
C THR A 167 -5.54 15.07 -1.89
N GLU A 168 -6.48 15.89 -2.35
CA GLU A 168 -6.64 16.22 -3.77
C GLU A 168 -5.48 17.07 -4.29
N GLU A 169 -5.08 18.10 -3.55
CA GLU A 169 -3.94 18.95 -3.90
C GLU A 169 -2.64 18.13 -3.96
N PHE A 170 -2.43 17.24 -2.99
CA PHE A 170 -1.28 16.34 -3.00
C PHE A 170 -1.29 15.41 -4.22
N ALA A 171 -2.45 14.85 -4.59
CA ALA A 171 -2.56 13.99 -5.76
C ALA A 171 -2.17 14.72 -7.05
N GLN A 172 -2.65 15.95 -7.24
CA GLN A 172 -2.27 16.80 -8.38
C GLN A 172 -0.77 17.13 -8.37
N TRP A 173 -0.21 17.47 -7.20
CA TRP A 173 1.21 17.74 -7.03
C TRP A 173 2.07 16.51 -7.37
N ALA A 174 1.70 15.32 -6.88
CA ALA A 174 2.42 14.07 -7.10
C ALA A 174 2.41 13.67 -8.59
N VAL A 175 1.26 13.82 -9.26
CA VAL A 175 1.13 13.63 -10.72
C VAL A 175 2.04 14.59 -11.48
N SER A 176 2.03 15.88 -11.14
CA SER A 176 2.90 16.87 -11.78
C SER A 176 4.37 16.55 -11.60
N ARG A 177 4.77 16.17 -10.38
CA ARG A 177 6.14 15.79 -10.05
C ARG A 177 6.59 14.54 -10.81
N ALA A 178 5.76 13.50 -10.86
CA ALA A 178 6.07 12.28 -11.61
C ALA A 178 6.09 12.50 -13.13
N GLY A 179 5.23 13.38 -13.67
CA GLY A 179 5.24 13.74 -15.07
C GLY A 179 6.57 14.38 -15.53
N SER A 180 7.22 15.14 -14.64
CA SER A 180 8.56 15.69 -14.92
C SER A 180 9.62 14.60 -15.11
N LEU A 181 9.46 13.44 -14.46
CA LEU A 181 10.36 12.28 -14.58
C LEU A 181 10.17 11.53 -15.91
N LEU A 182 9.01 11.65 -16.55
CA LEU A 182 8.74 11.03 -17.86
C LEU A 182 9.26 11.86 -19.05
N SER A 183 9.68 13.10 -18.80
CA SER A 183 10.09 14.07 -19.83
C SER A 183 11.62 14.09 -20.05
N VAL A 184 12.34 13.17 -19.41
CA VAL A 184 13.80 12.96 -19.50
C VAL A 184 14.04 11.63 -20.21
#